data_AF-A0A0F9LLU6-F1
#
_entry.id   AF-A0A0F9LLU6-F1
#
_cell.length_a   1.000
_cell.length_b   1.000
_cell.length_c   1.000
_cell.angle_alpha   90.00
_cell.angle_beta   90.00
_cell.angle_gamma   90.00
#
_symmetry.space_group_name_H-M   'P 1'
#
loop_
_entity.id
_entity.type
_entity.pdbx_description
1 polymer ?
#
loop_
_entity_poly.entity_id
_entity_poly.type
_entity_poly.pdbx_seq_one_letter_code
_entity_poly.pdbx_strand_id
1 'polypeptide(L)' 'MATPAPKSSEIETLLEGFSGRTTAIEADRCVGEPIGCGQPAVIFRDGLSKQEYRMSGLCQTCQDSLFSS' A
#
# COMPACT_ATOMS: atom_id res chain seq x y z
N MET A 1 -12.59 0.28 -2.69
CA MET A 1 -11.55 1.29 -2.46
C MET A 1 -11.22 1.32 -0.98
N ALA A 2 -10.01 0.89 -0.64
CA ALA A 2 -9.51 0.94 0.72
C ALA A 2 -9.24 2.40 1.13
N THR A 3 -9.42 2.70 2.42
CA THR A 3 -9.07 4.01 2.98
C THR A 3 -7.64 3.96 3.51
N PRO A 4 -6.73 4.85 3.08
CA PRO A 4 -5.39 4.96 3.65
C PRO A 4 -5.42 5.13 5.17
N ALA A 5 -4.44 4.57 5.87
CA ALA A 5 -4.26 4.88 7.28
C ALA A 5 -3.88 6.36 7.42
N PRO A 6 -4.53 7.12 8.32
CA PRO A 6 -4.32 8.56 8.44
C PRO A 6 -2.89 8.88 8.91
N LYS A 7 -2.29 9.91 8.31
CA LYS A 7 -1.02 10.50 8.73
C LYS A 7 -1.15 12.03 8.85
N SER A 8 -0.13 12.70 9.39
CA SER A 8 -0.10 14.16 9.37
C SER A 8 0.06 14.68 7.93
N SER A 9 -0.33 15.92 7.67
CA SER A 9 -0.25 16.56 6.35
C SER A 9 1.13 16.46 5.69
N GLU A 10 2.18 16.63 6.49
CA GLU A 10 3.57 16.60 6.04
C GLU A 10 3.95 15.18 5.59
N ILE A 11 3.51 14.17 6.34
CA ILE A 11 3.79 12.77 6.04
C ILE A 11 2.96 12.30 4.84
N GLU A 12 1.70 12.73 4.71
CA GLU A 12 0.90 12.45 3.51
C GLU A 12 1.59 12.99 2.26
N THR A 13 2.05 14.25 2.31
CA THR A 13 2.76 14.88 1.19
C THR A 13 4.03 14.11 0.83
N LEU A 14 4.82 13.72 1.84
CA LEU A 14 6.05 12.95 1.64
C LEU A 14 5.77 11.57 1.03
N LEU A 15 4.80 10.82 1.56
CA LEU A 15 4.48 9.46 1.10
C LEU A 15 3.89 9.47 -0.31
N GLU A 16 3.06 10.47 -0.64
CA GLU A 16 2.53 10.63 -1.98
C GLU A 16 3.65 10.94 -2.99
N GLY A 17 4.55 11.88 -2.66
CA GLY A 17 5.69 12.21 -3.53
C GLY A 17 6.71 11.08 -3.67
N PHE A 18 6.85 10.22 -2.66
CA PHE A 18 7.81 9.12 -2.66
C PHE A 18 7.31 7.85 -3.37
N SER A 19 6.06 7.45 -3.12
CA SER A 19 5.53 6.17 -3.62
C SER A 19 4.14 6.24 -4.27
N GLY A 20 3.49 7.41 -4.27
CA GLY A 20 2.09 7.53 -4.70
C GLY A 20 1.13 6.74 -3.80
N ARG A 21 1.48 6.56 -2.52
CA ARG A 21 0.80 5.67 -1.58
C ARG A 21 -0.71 5.92 -1.52
N THR A 22 -1.11 7.17 -1.34
CA THR A 22 -2.52 7.51 -1.13
C THR A 22 -3.28 7.26 -2.41
N THR A 23 -2.79 7.77 -3.54
CA THR A 23 -3.39 7.52 -4.87
C THR A 23 -3.57 6.04 -5.17
N ALA A 24 -2.59 5.20 -4.83
CA ALA A 24 -2.66 3.76 -5.05
C ALA A 24 -3.74 3.06 -4.18
N ILE A 25 -3.93 3.49 -2.93
CA ILE A 25 -4.75 2.76 -1.94
C ILE A 25 -6.28 2.88 -2.14
N GLU A 26 -6.90 4.04 -2.06
CA GLU A 26 -7.12 4.84 -3.26
C GLU A 26 -7.76 3.96 -4.34
N ALA A 27 -6.99 3.73 -5.40
CA ALA A 27 -7.35 2.93 -6.56
C ALA A 27 -7.51 1.39 -6.34
N ASP A 28 -7.42 0.87 -5.09
CA ASP A 28 -7.28 -0.57 -4.80
C ASP A 28 -6.12 -1.22 -5.59
N ARG A 29 -5.00 -0.50 -5.71
CA ARG A 29 -3.78 -0.98 -6.37
C ARG A 29 -2.60 -1.01 -5.40
N CYS A 30 -1.63 -1.85 -5.73
CA CYS A 30 -0.29 -1.79 -5.15
C CYS A 30 0.37 -0.49 -5.63
N VAL A 31 1.23 0.12 -4.79
CA VAL A 31 2.15 1.17 -5.25
C VAL A 31 2.99 0.68 -6.44
N GLY A 32 3.37 1.61 -7.31
CA GLY A 32 4.09 1.29 -8.54
C GLY A 32 5.54 0.87 -8.31
N GLU A 33 6.19 0.41 -9.37
CA GLU A 33 7.64 0.21 -9.38
C GLU A 33 8.37 1.54 -9.09
N PRO A 34 9.52 1.51 -8.40
CA PRO A 34 10.27 0.33 -7.96
C PRO A 34 9.86 -0.22 -6.58
N ILE A 35 8.85 0.35 -5.93
CA ILE A 35 8.50 0.05 -4.53
C ILE A 35 7.53 -1.14 -4.43
N GLY A 36 6.55 -1.18 -5.32
CA GLY A 36 5.62 -2.29 -5.47
C GLY A 36 5.49 -2.71 -6.93
N CYS A 37 4.46 -3.49 -7.22
CA CYS A 37 4.24 -4.06 -8.56
C CYS A 37 3.18 -3.32 -9.39
N GLY A 38 2.51 -2.31 -8.82
CA GLY A 38 1.43 -1.57 -9.47
C GLY A 38 0.16 -2.39 -9.77
N GLN A 39 0.10 -3.69 -9.44
CA GLN A 39 -1.03 -4.58 -9.75
C GLN A 39 -2.23 -4.35 -8.80
N PRO A 40 -3.44 -4.83 -9.14
CA PRO A 40 -4.59 -4.77 -8.24
C PRO A 40 -4.30 -5.39 -6.86
N ALA A 41 -4.73 -4.72 -5.80
CA ALA A 41 -4.53 -5.10 -4.40
C ALA A 41 -5.88 -5.39 -3.73
N VAL A 42 -6.61 -6.37 -4.25
CA VAL A 42 -7.99 -6.68 -3.82
C VAL A 42 -8.11 -7.98 -2.99
N ILE A 43 -7.07 -8.81 -2.98
CA ILE A 43 -7.03 -10.08 -2.25
C ILE A 43 -5.96 -9.98 -1.16
N PHE A 44 -6.36 -10.25 0.08
CA PHE A 44 -5.48 -10.32 1.25
C PHE A 44 -5.75 -11.62 2.01
N ARG A 45 -4.71 -12.18 2.62
CA ARG A 45 -4.77 -13.43 3.37
C ARG A 45 -5.64 -13.30 4.62
N ASP A 46 -5.50 -12.17 5.31
CA ASP A 46 -6.21 -11.88 6.55
C ASP A 46 -6.41 -10.37 6.76
N GLY A 47 -7.05 -10.03 7.88
CA GLY A 47 -7.32 -8.64 8.26
C GLY A 47 -6.05 -7.84 8.57
N LEU A 48 -4.97 -8.49 9.03
CA LEU A 48 -3.70 -7.83 9.33
C LEU A 48 -3.02 -7.39 8.04
N SER A 49 -2.89 -8.27 7.04
CA SER A 49 -2.33 -7.90 5.73
C SER A 49 -3.14 -6.80 5.04
N LYS A 50 -4.47 -6.77 5.24
CA LYS A 50 -5.30 -5.66 4.76
C LYS A 50 -5.04 -4.35 5.51
N GLN A 51 -4.77 -4.41 6.81
CA GLN A 51 -4.39 -3.24 7.59
C GLN A 51 -3.01 -2.72 7.18
N GLU A 52 -2.05 -3.61 6.94
CA GLU A 52 -0.71 -3.29 6.44
C GLU A 52 -0.75 -2.66 5.05
N TYR A 53 -1.64 -3.13 4.18
CA TYR A 53 -1.90 -2.47 2.89
C TYR A 53 -2.33 -1.02 3.07
N ARG A 54 -3.25 -0.72 3.99
CA ARG A 54 -3.70 0.66 4.25
C ARG A 54 -2.56 1.55 4.77
N MET A 55 -1.54 0.97 5.39
CA MET A 55 -0.37 1.70 5.90
C MET A 55 0.71 1.90 4.85
N SER A 56 1.01 0.88 4.05
CA SER A 56 2.15 0.84 3.13
C SER A 56 1.81 1.06 1.66
N GLY A 57 0.59 0.69 1.25
CA GLY A 57 0.19 0.61 -0.16
C GLY A 57 0.66 -0.64 -0.89
N LEU A 58 1.20 -1.66 -0.20
CA LEU A 58 1.67 -2.90 -0.82
C LEU A 58 0.57 -3.97 -0.89
N CYS A 59 0.41 -4.64 -2.03
CA CYS A 59 -0.48 -5.80 -2.15
C CYS A 59 0.09 -7.02 -1.39
N GLN A 60 -0.75 -8.05 -1.18
CA GLN A 60 -0.34 -9.27 -0.46
C GLN A 60 0.96 -9.87 -1.00
N THR A 61 1.10 -9.99 -2.32
CA THR A 61 2.29 -10.60 -2.94
C THR A 61 3.56 -9.80 -2.63
N CYS A 62 3.50 -8.47 -2.67
CA CYS A 62 4.64 -7.62 -2.33
C CYS A 62 4.93 -7.65 -0.82
N GLN A 63 3.91 -7.69 0.03
CA GLN A 63 4.09 -7.88 1.48
C GLN A 63 4.80 -9.21 1.76
N ASP A 64 4.30 -10.32 1.21
CA ASP A 64 4.87 -11.65 1.37
C ASP A 64 6.34 -11.72 0.92
N SER A 65 6.69 -11.01 -0.17
CA SER A 65 8.07 -10.95 -0.68
C SER A 65 9.04 -10.17 0.21
N LEU A 66 8.56 -9.22 1.01
CA LEU A 66 9.41 -8.45 1.94
C LEU A 66 9.60 -9.19 3.27
N PHE A 67 8.59 -9.94 3.69
CA PHE A 67 8.55 -10.63 4.98
C PHE A 67 8.77 -12.14 4.88
N SER A 68 9.40 -12.61 3.80
CA SER A 68 9.80 -14.01 3.67
C SER A 68 10.84 -14.37 4.73
N SER A 69 10.36 -14.94 5.84
CA SER A 69 11.12 -15.62 6.89
C SER A 69 11.30 -17.10 6.59
#